data_AF-A0A3D2RCA9-F1
#
_entry.id   AF-A0A3D2RCA9-F1
#
_cell.length_a   1.000
_cell.length_b   1.000
_cell.length_c   1.000
_cell.angle_alpha   90.00
_cell.angle_beta   90.00
_cell.angle_gamma   90.00
#
_symmetry.space_group_name_H-M   'P 1'
#
loop_
_entity.id
_entity.type
_entity.pdbx_description
1 polymer ?
#
loop_
_entity_poly.entity_id
_entity_poly.type
_entity_poly.pdbx_seq_one_letter_code
_entity_poly.pdbx_strand_id
1 'polypeptide(L)'
;DEQYRALGIEVLEDVSFADVFVGVKEVPIASLIEEKAYLFFSHTIKKQPYNQGLLQAICTKKIALYDHETFVSDSGSRLIGFGRYAGIVGAYNGFRLFGQKMKTFDLPKVEHLYDYNAVKEALQNVVLPENFKTLITGRGKVALGAKEIIDHLKINQVSPSELLQEKQLGPSYAMLDLEDYNKHGEGKDFDRSEFYQFPERYAGNFDRFTQVIDMFVAGHFYGSGAPIILTREALRDPRCRIKVVADVSCDIDGPVACTLRPSTIAEPFYGYHAQSHTEVDFKEVNAVGVMAVDNLPCELPRDASHGFGEQFLAQIAPSFFDGDAGGILSRAQITDSMGRLTPRFQYLQNYVLGH
;
A
#
# COMPACT_ATOMS: atom_id res chain seq x y z
N ASP A 1 12.36 -22.39 -11.34
CA ASP A 1 12.59 -23.04 -12.65
C ASP A 1 11.77 -24.30 -12.88
N GLU A 2 11.85 -25.32 -12.02
CA GLU A 2 11.13 -26.59 -12.22
C GLU A 2 9.61 -26.40 -12.38
N GLN A 3 9.01 -25.50 -11.60
CA GLN A 3 7.58 -25.15 -11.73
C GLN A 3 7.21 -24.60 -13.12
N TYR A 4 8.11 -23.84 -13.77
CA TYR A 4 7.91 -23.36 -15.14
C TYR A 4 8.07 -24.51 -16.15
N ARG A 5 9.13 -25.31 -16.02
CA ARG A 5 9.38 -26.47 -16.91
C ARG A 5 8.25 -27.49 -16.87
N ALA A 6 7.65 -27.72 -15.69
CA ALA A 6 6.50 -28.62 -15.53
C ALA A 6 5.25 -28.14 -16.29
N LEU A 7 5.14 -26.84 -16.57
CA LEU A 7 4.09 -26.24 -17.39
C LEU A 7 4.45 -26.18 -18.88
N GLY A 8 5.59 -26.76 -19.27
CA GLY A 8 6.09 -26.72 -20.65
C GLY A 8 6.71 -25.36 -21.04
N ILE A 9 6.98 -24.48 -20.07
CA ILE A 9 7.63 -23.19 -20.32
C ILE A 9 9.13 -23.42 -20.39
N GLU A 10 9.74 -22.98 -21.49
CA GLU A 10 11.19 -23.04 -21.69
C GLU A 10 11.89 -22.07 -20.73
N VAL A 11 12.87 -22.58 -19.99
CA VAL A 11 13.66 -21.78 -19.03
C VAL A 11 15.08 -21.67 -19.57
N LEU A 12 15.43 -20.47 -20.03
CA LEU A 12 16.70 -20.14 -20.69
C LEU A 12 17.52 -19.18 -19.83
N GLU A 13 18.85 -19.29 -19.91
CA GLU A 13 19.76 -18.31 -19.30
C GLU A 13 19.87 -17.03 -20.13
N ASP A 14 19.77 -17.15 -21.46
CA ASP A 14 19.77 -16.03 -22.40
C ASP A 14 18.39 -15.89 -23.05
N VAL A 15 17.79 -14.73 -22.82
CA VAL A 15 16.48 -14.32 -23.35
C VAL A 15 16.58 -13.05 -24.20
N SER A 16 17.79 -12.68 -24.62
CA SER A 16 18.05 -11.45 -25.39
C SER A 16 17.33 -11.39 -26.73
N PHE A 17 16.95 -12.55 -27.27
CA PHE A 17 16.14 -12.67 -28.48
C PHE A 17 14.72 -12.13 -28.30
N ALA A 18 14.18 -12.11 -27.07
CA ALA A 18 12.80 -11.71 -26.81
C ALA A 18 12.55 -10.25 -27.21
N ASP A 19 11.35 -9.96 -27.71
CA ASP A 19 10.95 -8.59 -28.10
C ASP A 19 10.40 -7.79 -26.92
N VAL A 20 9.83 -8.49 -25.94
CA VAL A 20 9.15 -7.92 -24.78
C VAL A 20 9.69 -8.54 -23.50
N PHE A 21 10.12 -7.68 -22.58
CA PHE A 21 10.58 -8.06 -21.24
C PHE A 21 9.53 -7.64 -20.21
N VAL A 22 8.99 -8.59 -19.46
CA VAL A 22 8.02 -8.34 -18.39
C VAL A 22 8.66 -8.64 -17.05
N GLY A 23 8.74 -7.63 -16.20
CA GLY A 23 9.28 -7.72 -14.85
C GLY A 23 8.40 -6.99 -13.85
N VAL A 24 8.73 -7.13 -12.56
CA VAL A 24 8.07 -6.36 -11.49
C VAL A 24 8.85 -5.08 -11.21
N LYS A 25 10.15 -5.17 -10.95
CA LYS A 25 11.02 -4.05 -10.57
C LYS A 25 11.86 -3.54 -11.74
N GLU A 26 12.51 -2.39 -11.52
CA GLU A 26 13.45 -1.83 -12.49
C GLU A 26 14.60 -2.78 -12.82
N VAL A 27 15.06 -2.68 -14.08
CA VAL A 27 16.20 -3.45 -14.58
C VAL A 27 17.47 -2.61 -14.43
N PRO A 28 18.59 -3.17 -13.92
CA PRO A 28 19.86 -2.47 -13.88
C PRO A 28 20.26 -1.95 -15.27
N ILE A 29 20.76 -0.70 -15.34
CA ILE A 29 21.11 -0.05 -16.62
C ILE A 29 22.05 -0.91 -17.47
N ALA A 30 23.01 -1.59 -16.85
CA ALA A 30 23.97 -2.46 -17.52
C ALA A 30 23.33 -3.70 -18.18
N SER A 31 22.14 -4.10 -17.73
CA SER A 31 21.39 -5.25 -18.25
C SER A 31 20.36 -4.86 -19.31
N LEU A 32 20.18 -3.57 -19.59
CA LEU A 32 19.22 -3.11 -20.60
C LEU A 32 19.70 -3.41 -22.02
N ILE A 33 18.88 -4.19 -22.73
CA ILE A 33 19.00 -4.47 -24.16
C ILE A 33 18.26 -3.38 -24.95
N GLU A 34 18.95 -2.81 -25.93
CA GLU A 34 18.43 -1.73 -26.78
C GLU A 34 17.37 -2.19 -27.77
N GLU A 35 16.51 -1.26 -28.18
CA GLU A 35 15.47 -1.47 -29.21
C GLU A 35 14.44 -2.57 -28.87
N LYS A 36 14.13 -2.71 -27.57
CA LYS A 36 13.15 -3.68 -27.02
C LYS A 36 12.01 -2.99 -26.27
N ALA A 37 10.95 -3.74 -25.96
CA ALA A 37 9.87 -3.28 -25.09
C ALA A 37 10.04 -3.82 -23.65
N TYR A 38 9.78 -2.97 -22.66
CA TYR A 38 9.86 -3.33 -21.24
C TYR A 38 8.59 -2.94 -20.50
N LEU A 39 8.13 -3.84 -19.63
CA LEU A 39 7.03 -3.65 -18.70
C LEU A 39 7.52 -3.86 -17.26
N PHE A 40 7.65 -2.79 -16.46
CA PHE A 40 7.98 -2.88 -15.04
C PHE A 40 7.55 -1.61 -14.28
N PHE A 41 7.55 -1.64 -12.94
CA PHE A 41 7.44 -0.43 -12.13
C PHE A 41 8.73 0.37 -12.24
N SER A 42 8.73 1.42 -13.07
CA SER A 42 9.95 2.17 -13.37
C SER A 42 10.32 3.17 -12.29
N HIS A 43 9.35 3.58 -11.47
CA HIS A 43 9.49 4.67 -10.51
C HIS A 43 10.15 5.92 -11.13
N THR A 44 9.72 6.29 -12.34
CA THR A 44 10.20 7.50 -13.04
C THR A 44 9.13 8.58 -13.14
N ILE A 45 7.85 8.18 -13.12
CA ILE A 45 6.72 9.06 -13.40
C ILE A 45 6.53 10.19 -12.37
N LYS A 46 7.10 10.05 -11.17
CA LYS A 46 7.08 11.07 -10.10
C LYS A 46 8.41 11.81 -9.99
N LYS A 47 9.29 11.69 -11.00
CA LYS A 47 10.63 12.30 -11.05
C LYS A 47 11.54 11.85 -9.90
N GLN A 48 11.46 10.57 -9.52
CA GLN A 48 12.27 10.03 -8.42
C GLN A 48 13.76 10.14 -8.75
N PRO A 49 14.59 10.85 -7.95
CA PRO A 49 15.97 11.16 -8.35
C PRO A 49 16.83 9.93 -8.68
N TYR A 50 16.68 8.83 -7.95
CA TYR A 50 17.50 7.63 -8.12
C TYR A 50 17.32 6.92 -9.48
N ASN A 51 16.15 7.06 -10.12
CA ASN A 51 15.86 6.43 -11.42
C ASN A 51 15.94 7.41 -12.60
N GLN A 52 16.53 8.60 -12.41
CA GLN A 52 16.73 9.55 -13.51
C GLN A 52 17.64 8.97 -14.59
N GLY A 53 18.76 8.37 -14.16
CA GLY A 53 19.71 7.70 -15.05
C GLY A 53 19.11 6.50 -15.78
N LEU A 54 18.15 5.80 -15.15
CA LEU A 54 17.42 4.71 -15.79
C LEU A 54 16.59 5.20 -16.97
N LEU A 55 15.79 6.26 -16.77
CA LEU A 55 14.97 6.81 -17.85
C LEU A 55 15.83 7.38 -18.99
N GLN A 56 16.94 8.04 -18.66
CA GLN A 56 17.92 8.50 -19.66
C GLN A 56 18.45 7.33 -20.50
N ALA A 57 18.88 6.24 -19.86
CA ALA A 57 19.36 5.05 -20.54
C ALA A 57 18.28 4.42 -21.43
N ILE A 58 17.03 4.37 -20.98
CA ILE A 58 15.87 3.89 -21.74
C ILE A 58 15.66 4.72 -23.01
N CYS A 59 15.69 6.04 -22.89
CA CYS A 59 15.60 6.94 -24.05
C CYS A 59 16.77 6.72 -25.03
N THR A 60 18.01 6.69 -24.54
CA THR A 60 19.21 6.50 -25.38
C THR A 60 19.21 5.14 -26.09
N LYS A 61 18.77 4.08 -25.41
CA LYS A 61 18.68 2.72 -25.94
C LYS A 61 17.44 2.47 -26.79
N LYS A 62 16.63 3.51 -27.05
CA LYS A 62 15.38 3.42 -27.84
C LYS A 62 14.41 2.34 -27.33
N ILE A 63 14.33 2.21 -26.01
CA ILE A 63 13.45 1.23 -25.37
C ILE A 63 12.03 1.78 -25.32
N ALA A 64 11.06 0.96 -25.70
CA ALA A 64 9.65 1.24 -25.46
C ALA A 64 9.29 0.84 -24.01
N LEU A 65 9.15 1.81 -23.12
CA LEU A 65 8.84 1.57 -21.71
C LEU A 65 7.35 1.70 -21.44
N TYR A 66 6.78 0.69 -20.79
CA TYR A 66 5.43 0.68 -20.24
C TYR A 66 5.54 0.51 -18.72
N ASP A 67 4.86 1.36 -17.97
CA ASP A 67 4.92 1.31 -16.50
C ASP A 67 3.69 0.66 -15.89
N HIS A 68 3.89 -0.33 -15.02
CA HIS A 68 2.78 -1.02 -14.35
C HIS A 68 1.92 -0.08 -13.49
N GLU A 69 2.45 1.05 -13.02
CA GLU A 69 1.72 2.05 -12.23
C GLU A 69 0.72 2.84 -13.09
N THR A 70 0.93 2.90 -14.41
CA THR A 70 0.16 3.74 -15.34
C THR A 70 -0.86 2.97 -16.16
N PHE A 71 -0.98 1.65 -15.96
CA PHE A 71 -2.12 0.85 -16.43
C PHE A 71 -3.39 1.25 -15.67
N VAL A 72 -4.15 2.14 -16.29
CA VAL A 72 -5.37 2.72 -15.75
C VAL A 72 -6.56 2.51 -16.69
N SER A 73 -7.75 2.40 -16.11
CA SER A 73 -9.02 2.48 -16.84
C SER A 73 -9.21 3.84 -17.50
N ASP A 74 -10.26 3.98 -18.31
CA ASP A 74 -10.65 5.26 -18.91
C ASP A 74 -11.01 6.32 -17.84
N SER A 75 -11.49 5.88 -16.68
CA SER A 75 -11.74 6.73 -15.50
C SER A 75 -10.49 7.05 -14.68
N GLY A 76 -9.31 6.59 -15.12
CA GLY A 76 -8.02 6.83 -14.43
C GLY A 76 -7.75 5.90 -13.24
N SER A 77 -8.60 4.90 -12.99
CA SER A 77 -8.40 3.96 -11.87
C SER A 77 -7.38 2.90 -12.23
N ARG A 78 -6.44 2.65 -11.32
CA ARG A 78 -5.35 1.68 -11.53
C ARG A 78 -5.86 0.24 -11.61
N LEU A 79 -5.54 -0.44 -12.70
CA LEU A 79 -6.04 -1.78 -13.02
C LEU A 79 -5.32 -2.85 -12.21
N ILE A 80 -3.99 -2.80 -12.14
CA ILE A 80 -3.15 -3.82 -11.52
C ILE A 80 -2.30 -3.28 -10.37
N GLY A 81 -1.99 -4.12 -9.39
CA GLY A 81 -1.05 -3.78 -8.32
C GLY A 81 -1.19 -4.64 -7.08
N PHE A 82 -0.29 -4.43 -6.13
CA PHE A 82 -0.12 -5.29 -4.95
C PHE A 82 -0.95 -4.87 -3.73
N GLY A 83 -1.88 -3.92 -3.87
CA GLY A 83 -2.58 -3.32 -2.74
C GLY A 83 -3.30 -4.34 -1.84
N ARG A 84 -3.93 -5.36 -2.41
CA ARG A 84 -4.57 -6.44 -1.64
C ARG A 84 -3.58 -7.11 -0.68
N TYR A 85 -2.42 -7.52 -1.19
CA TYR A 85 -1.39 -8.19 -0.40
C TYR A 85 -0.73 -7.26 0.62
N ALA A 86 -0.51 -5.99 0.27
CA ALA A 86 -0.06 -4.99 1.25
C ALA A 86 -1.03 -4.87 2.43
N GLY A 87 -2.34 -4.86 2.15
CA GLY A 87 -3.38 -4.88 3.18
C GLY A 87 -3.37 -6.14 4.05
N ILE A 88 -3.27 -7.31 3.41
CA ILE A 88 -3.20 -8.62 4.09
C ILE A 88 -2.01 -8.66 5.05
N VAL A 89 -0.81 -8.42 4.53
CA VAL A 89 0.43 -8.49 5.33
C VAL A 89 0.46 -7.36 6.36
N GLY A 90 0.02 -6.15 6.00
CA GLY A 90 -0.02 -5.01 6.91
C GLY A 90 -0.95 -5.22 8.10
N ALA A 91 -2.17 -5.71 7.89
CA ALA A 91 -3.08 -6.05 8.98
C ALA A 91 -2.54 -7.19 9.83
N TYR A 92 -2.02 -8.25 9.21
CA TYR A 92 -1.40 -9.36 9.94
C TYR A 92 -0.25 -8.89 10.83
N ASN A 93 0.67 -8.07 10.30
CA ASN A 93 1.78 -7.52 11.07
C ASN A 93 1.31 -6.56 12.16
N GLY A 94 0.20 -5.83 11.95
CA GLY A 94 -0.49 -5.07 12.99
C GLY A 94 -0.96 -5.94 14.15
N PHE A 95 -1.63 -7.06 13.88
CA PHE A 95 -2.03 -8.00 14.93
C PHE A 95 -0.84 -8.67 15.60
N ARG A 96 0.21 -9.03 14.84
CA ARG A 96 1.46 -9.57 15.39
C ARG A 96 2.11 -8.59 16.36
N LEU A 97 2.21 -7.31 15.99
CA LEU A 97 2.69 -6.24 16.85
C LEU A 97 1.82 -6.07 18.10
N PHE A 98 0.49 -6.10 17.93
CA PHE A 98 -0.46 -6.04 19.05
C PHE A 98 -0.23 -7.18 20.05
N GLY A 99 -0.15 -8.42 19.57
CA GLY A 99 0.09 -9.59 20.41
C GLY A 99 1.41 -9.50 21.19
N GLN A 100 2.49 -9.10 20.52
CA GLN A 100 3.80 -8.95 21.16
C GLN A 100 3.85 -7.81 22.18
N LYS A 101 3.24 -6.67 21.85
CA LYS A 101 3.18 -5.51 22.75
C LYS A 101 2.33 -5.81 23.99
N MET A 102 1.17 -6.43 23.79
CA MET A 102 0.24 -6.77 24.87
C MET A 102 0.63 -8.05 25.61
N LYS A 103 1.59 -8.81 25.08
CA LYS A 103 2.03 -10.12 25.58
C LYS A 103 0.88 -11.14 25.68
N THR A 104 -0.04 -11.10 24.72
CA THR A 104 -1.26 -11.91 24.71
C THR A 104 -1.17 -13.11 23.78
N PHE A 105 -0.46 -12.98 22.65
CA PHE A 105 -0.23 -14.04 21.68
C PHE A 105 1.01 -13.69 20.85
N ASP A 106 1.56 -14.68 20.15
CA ASP A 106 2.65 -14.46 19.19
C ASP A 106 2.26 -15.04 17.83
N LEU A 107 2.70 -14.36 16.78
CA LEU A 107 2.47 -14.75 15.40
C LEU A 107 3.82 -14.85 14.68
N PRO A 108 4.05 -15.91 13.87
CA PRO A 108 5.23 -16.00 13.05
C PRO A 108 5.26 -14.86 12.04
N LYS A 109 6.46 -14.47 11.58
CA LYS A 109 6.59 -13.53 10.48
C LYS A 109 5.96 -14.11 9.20
N VAL A 110 5.37 -13.26 8.37
CA VAL A 110 4.72 -13.72 7.13
C VAL A 110 5.74 -14.32 6.16
N GLU A 111 6.97 -13.79 6.11
CA GLU A 111 8.06 -14.34 5.28
C GLU A 111 8.44 -15.80 5.61
N HIS A 112 8.06 -16.31 6.79
CA HIS A 112 8.28 -17.70 7.19
C HIS A 112 7.08 -18.62 6.88
N LEU A 113 5.98 -18.06 6.39
CA LEU A 113 4.76 -18.79 6.04
C LEU A 113 4.76 -19.07 4.54
N TYR A 114 4.36 -20.29 4.17
CA TYR A 114 4.50 -20.77 2.80
C TYR A 114 3.58 -20.02 1.80
N ASP A 115 2.35 -19.74 2.22
CA ASP A 115 1.32 -19.12 1.40
C ASP A 115 0.24 -18.43 2.28
N TYR A 116 -0.76 -17.85 1.64
CA TYR A 116 -1.88 -17.21 2.35
C TYR A 116 -2.70 -18.19 3.20
N ASN A 117 -2.70 -19.49 2.91
CA ASN A 117 -3.38 -20.47 3.76
C ASN A 117 -2.65 -20.63 5.10
N ALA A 118 -1.33 -20.72 5.09
CA ALA A 118 -0.51 -20.75 6.30
C ALA A 118 -0.70 -19.47 7.15
N VAL A 119 -0.88 -18.30 6.52
CA VAL A 119 -1.26 -17.04 7.21
C VAL A 119 -2.57 -17.18 7.97
N LYS A 120 -3.60 -17.73 7.31
CA LYS A 120 -4.93 -17.92 7.92
C LYS A 120 -4.91 -18.95 9.03
N GLU A 121 -4.12 -20.01 8.89
CA GLU A 121 -3.92 -21.02 9.94
C GLU A 121 -3.24 -20.42 11.18
N ALA A 122 -2.21 -19.60 11.01
CA ALA A 122 -1.53 -18.93 12.13
C ALA A 122 -2.49 -18.04 12.96
N LEU A 123 -3.49 -17.43 12.31
CA LEU A 123 -4.47 -16.56 12.96
C LEU A 123 -5.49 -17.32 13.83
N GLN A 124 -5.64 -18.64 13.69
CA GLN A 124 -6.67 -19.42 14.41
C GLN A 124 -6.48 -19.39 15.93
N ASN A 125 -5.24 -19.21 16.40
CA ASN A 125 -4.91 -19.19 17.83
C ASN A 125 -4.93 -17.77 18.44
N VAL A 126 -5.30 -16.76 17.66
CA VAL A 126 -5.35 -15.38 18.14
C VAL A 126 -6.62 -15.17 18.97
N VAL A 127 -6.42 -14.80 20.23
CA VAL A 127 -7.51 -14.42 21.15
C VAL A 127 -7.35 -12.94 21.48
N LEU A 128 -8.36 -12.16 21.10
CA LEU A 128 -8.42 -10.72 21.37
C LEU A 128 -9.23 -10.45 22.66
N PRO A 129 -8.93 -9.35 23.37
CA PRO A 129 -9.79 -8.89 24.47
C PRO A 129 -11.25 -8.72 24.01
N GLU A 130 -12.22 -9.03 24.87
CA GLU A 130 -13.66 -8.93 24.54
C GLU A 130 -14.07 -7.52 24.10
N ASN A 131 -13.41 -6.48 24.62
CA ASN A 131 -13.66 -5.08 24.31
C ASN A 131 -12.71 -4.51 23.24
N PHE A 132 -11.98 -5.36 22.52
CA PHE A 132 -11.04 -4.94 21.48
C PHE A 132 -11.76 -4.20 20.36
N LYS A 133 -11.25 -3.02 20.02
CA LYS A 133 -11.74 -2.22 18.91
C LYS A 133 -10.61 -1.87 17.97
N THR A 134 -10.86 -2.05 16.67
CA THR A 134 -9.95 -1.58 15.63
C THR A 134 -10.69 -0.84 14.54
N LEU A 135 -9.97 -0.20 13.63
CA LEU A 135 -10.54 0.34 12.41
C LEU A 135 -9.55 0.27 11.27
N ILE A 136 -10.09 0.31 10.06
CA ILE A 136 -9.33 0.43 8.81
C ILE A 136 -9.76 1.74 8.14
N THR A 137 -8.82 2.53 7.65
CA THR A 137 -9.15 3.67 6.76
C THR A 137 -9.09 3.25 5.30
N GLY A 138 -10.02 3.75 4.49
CA GLY A 138 -10.08 3.52 3.05
C GLY A 138 -11.05 2.40 2.64
N ARG A 139 -11.35 2.38 1.34
CA ARG A 139 -12.23 1.38 0.68
C ARG A 139 -11.54 0.64 -0.48
N GLY A 140 -10.26 0.93 -0.71
CA GLY A 140 -9.48 0.39 -1.83
C GLY A 140 -8.93 -1.01 -1.56
N LYS A 141 -8.10 -1.48 -2.49
CA LYS A 141 -7.47 -2.82 -2.46
C LYS A 141 -6.74 -3.10 -1.13
N VAL A 142 -6.04 -2.10 -0.57
CA VAL A 142 -5.34 -2.22 0.72
C VAL A 142 -6.32 -2.45 1.87
N ALA A 143 -7.32 -1.58 2.01
CA ALA A 143 -8.31 -1.71 3.08
C ALA A 143 -9.09 -3.03 2.99
N LEU A 144 -9.43 -3.49 1.78
CA LEU A 144 -10.10 -4.77 1.57
C LEU A 144 -9.18 -5.96 1.89
N GLY A 145 -7.89 -5.91 1.55
CA GLY A 145 -6.93 -6.93 1.96
C GLY A 145 -6.76 -7.01 3.48
N ALA A 146 -6.72 -5.86 4.16
CA ALA A 146 -6.71 -5.80 5.62
C ALA A 146 -8.00 -6.38 6.22
N LYS A 147 -9.15 -6.14 5.59
CA LYS A 147 -10.44 -6.72 5.97
C LYS A 147 -10.39 -8.25 5.92
N GLU A 148 -9.73 -8.87 4.95
CA GLU A 148 -9.63 -10.34 4.86
C GLU A 148 -9.00 -10.98 6.11
N ILE A 149 -7.99 -10.32 6.72
CA ILE A 149 -7.38 -10.76 7.99
C ILE A 149 -8.35 -10.60 9.16
N ILE A 150 -8.99 -9.43 9.24
CA ILE A 150 -9.95 -9.11 10.32
C ILE A 150 -11.17 -10.05 10.27
N ASP A 151 -11.66 -10.38 9.08
CA ASP A 151 -12.73 -11.34 8.87
C ASP A 151 -12.32 -12.75 9.31
N HIS A 152 -11.08 -13.16 9.04
CA HIS A 152 -10.54 -14.44 9.51
C HIS A 152 -10.46 -14.53 11.04
N LEU A 153 -10.16 -13.40 11.69
CA LEU A 153 -10.19 -13.26 13.14
C LEU A 153 -11.62 -13.16 13.71
N LYS A 154 -12.65 -13.15 12.86
CA LYS A 154 -14.08 -13.09 13.23
C LYS A 154 -14.41 -11.87 14.10
N ILE A 155 -13.76 -10.75 13.83
CA ILE A 155 -14.04 -9.47 14.50
C ILE A 155 -15.31 -8.89 13.87
N ASN A 156 -16.24 -8.41 14.71
CA ASN A 156 -17.55 -7.97 14.22
C ASN A 156 -17.45 -6.63 13.49
N GLN A 157 -17.93 -6.57 12.24
CA GLN A 157 -18.00 -5.32 11.52
C GLN A 157 -19.17 -4.46 12.05
N VAL A 158 -18.88 -3.21 12.37
CA VAL A 158 -19.86 -2.19 12.80
C VAL A 158 -19.69 -0.90 12.00
N SER A 159 -20.68 -0.03 12.04
CA SER A 159 -20.55 1.31 11.46
C SER A 159 -19.56 2.18 12.26
N PRO A 160 -18.97 3.23 11.63
CA PRO A 160 -18.13 4.20 12.33
C PRO A 160 -18.81 4.83 13.56
N SER A 161 -20.11 5.13 13.45
CA SER A 161 -20.91 5.68 14.55
C SER A 161 -21.12 4.69 15.68
N GLU A 162 -21.36 3.40 15.38
CA GLU A 162 -21.49 2.36 16.40
C GLU A 162 -20.15 2.08 17.09
N LEU A 163 -19.03 2.12 16.38
CA LEU A 163 -17.70 1.90 16.96
C LEU A 163 -17.37 2.93 18.07
N LEU A 164 -17.82 4.17 17.90
CA LEU A 164 -17.68 5.26 18.88
C LEU A 164 -18.54 5.07 20.13
N GLN A 165 -19.56 4.23 20.08
CA GLN A 165 -20.40 3.94 21.24
C GLN A 165 -19.70 2.92 22.17
N GLU A 166 -19.85 3.09 23.49
CA GLU A 166 -18.95 2.47 24.48
C GLU A 166 -19.17 0.97 24.77
N LYS A 167 -20.18 0.31 24.19
CA LYS A 167 -20.41 -1.12 24.45
C LYS A 167 -20.64 -1.92 23.18
N GLN A 168 -19.74 -2.87 22.93
CA GLN A 168 -19.85 -3.86 21.87
C GLN A 168 -19.97 -5.25 22.50
N LEU A 169 -20.63 -6.17 21.79
CA LEU A 169 -20.85 -7.55 22.27
C LEU A 169 -19.61 -8.45 22.10
N GLY A 170 -18.49 -7.89 21.67
CA GLY A 170 -17.22 -8.58 21.43
C GLY A 170 -16.26 -7.69 20.63
N PRO A 171 -15.13 -8.27 20.16
CA PRO A 171 -14.21 -7.58 19.28
C PRO A 171 -14.96 -6.98 18.09
N SER A 172 -14.66 -5.73 17.76
CA SER A 172 -15.35 -5.00 16.69
C SER A 172 -14.41 -4.14 15.87
N TYR A 173 -14.81 -3.89 14.62
CA TYR A 173 -14.09 -2.98 13.75
C TYR A 173 -15.03 -2.17 12.86
N ALA A 174 -14.58 -0.97 12.49
CA ALA A 174 -15.21 -0.20 11.43
C ALA A 174 -14.22 0.02 10.27
N MET A 175 -14.76 0.15 9.07
CA MET A 175 -14.02 0.67 7.94
C MET A 175 -14.48 2.11 7.70
N LEU A 176 -13.53 3.04 7.68
CA LEU A 176 -13.78 4.46 7.51
C LEU A 176 -13.60 4.90 6.07
N ASP A 177 -14.49 5.75 5.58
CA ASP A 177 -14.35 6.51 4.33
C ASP A 177 -14.05 7.99 4.62
N LEU A 178 -13.76 8.79 3.59
CA LEU A 178 -13.30 10.18 3.72
C LEU A 178 -14.19 11.03 4.64
N GLU A 179 -15.51 10.91 4.53
CA GLU A 179 -16.49 11.62 5.36
C GLU A 179 -16.46 11.24 6.85
N ASP A 180 -15.94 10.06 7.20
CA ASP A 180 -15.87 9.62 8.58
C ASP A 180 -14.75 10.32 9.36
N TYR A 181 -13.68 10.72 8.68
CA TYR A 181 -12.50 11.32 9.30
C TYR A 181 -12.14 12.71 8.77
N ASN A 182 -12.97 13.30 7.91
CA ASN A 182 -12.87 14.69 7.48
C ASN A 182 -14.22 15.39 7.65
N LYS A 183 -14.19 16.67 8.02
CA LYS A 183 -15.39 17.53 8.13
C LYS A 183 -15.14 18.86 7.45
N HIS A 184 -16.15 19.44 6.83
CA HIS A 184 -16.03 20.78 6.25
C HIS A 184 -15.78 21.82 7.37
N GLY A 185 -14.84 22.74 7.18
CA GLY A 185 -14.42 23.71 8.20
C GLY A 185 -15.54 24.65 8.65
N GLU A 186 -16.48 24.96 7.76
CA GLU A 186 -17.69 25.76 8.03
C GLU A 186 -18.91 24.95 8.52
N GLY A 187 -18.77 23.63 8.74
CA GLY A 187 -19.86 22.78 9.23
C GLY A 187 -20.91 22.37 8.19
N LYS A 188 -20.59 22.51 6.89
CA LYS A 188 -21.39 21.94 5.79
C LYS A 188 -21.27 20.42 5.75
N ASP A 189 -22.19 19.77 5.04
CA ASP A 189 -22.10 18.35 4.71
C ASP A 189 -20.83 18.06 3.88
N PHE A 190 -20.31 16.86 4.03
CA PHE A 190 -19.11 16.44 3.31
C PHE A 190 -19.40 16.28 1.81
N ASP A 191 -18.63 16.97 0.95
CA ASP A 191 -18.66 16.78 -0.50
C ASP A 191 -17.33 16.18 -0.97
N ARG A 192 -17.39 14.96 -1.51
CA ARG A 192 -16.21 14.24 -1.98
C ARG A 192 -15.50 14.92 -3.16
N SER A 193 -16.27 15.52 -4.07
CA SER A 193 -15.70 16.18 -5.25
C SER A 193 -15.02 17.48 -4.87
N GLU A 194 -15.61 18.23 -3.94
CA GLU A 194 -14.97 19.42 -3.38
C GLU A 194 -13.73 19.03 -2.57
N PHE A 195 -13.80 18.01 -1.73
CA PHE A 195 -12.65 17.55 -0.94
C PHE A 195 -11.44 17.21 -1.82
N TYR A 196 -11.64 16.60 -2.99
CA TYR A 196 -10.54 16.31 -3.91
C TYR A 196 -9.94 17.54 -4.58
N GLN A 197 -10.70 18.63 -4.71
CA GLN A 197 -10.25 19.87 -5.36
C GLN A 197 -9.69 20.88 -4.36
N PHE A 198 -10.29 20.97 -3.18
CA PHE A 198 -10.04 21.96 -2.12
C PHE A 198 -9.95 21.29 -0.74
N PRO A 199 -9.04 20.33 -0.55
CA PRO A 199 -8.91 19.58 0.70
C PRO A 199 -8.63 20.50 1.92
N GLU A 200 -8.03 21.67 1.71
CA GLU A 200 -7.73 22.66 2.74
C GLU A 200 -8.97 23.31 3.39
N ARG A 201 -10.15 23.16 2.77
CA ARG A 201 -11.43 23.61 3.34
C ARG A 201 -11.95 22.68 4.44
N TYR A 202 -11.34 21.51 4.57
CA TYR A 202 -11.74 20.47 5.51
C TYR A 202 -10.79 20.41 6.71
N ALA A 203 -11.29 19.86 7.81
CA ALA A 203 -10.52 19.60 9.02
C ALA A 203 -10.61 18.12 9.38
N GLY A 204 -9.57 17.62 10.06
CA GLY A 204 -9.54 16.26 10.57
C GLY A 204 -10.66 16.03 11.59
N ASN A 205 -11.25 14.85 11.54
CA ASN A 205 -12.30 14.38 12.46
C ASN A 205 -12.02 12.95 12.97
N PHE A 206 -10.79 12.47 12.81
CA PHE A 206 -10.37 11.14 13.22
C PHE A 206 -10.16 11.02 14.74
N ASP A 207 -9.73 12.09 15.39
CA ASP A 207 -9.31 12.11 16.81
C ASP A 207 -10.36 11.53 17.77
N ARG A 208 -11.66 11.61 17.42
CA ARG A 208 -12.75 10.97 18.18
C ARG A 208 -12.58 9.45 18.31
N PHE A 209 -11.97 8.80 17.33
CA PHE A 209 -11.75 7.36 17.33
C PHE A 209 -10.58 6.94 18.21
N THR A 210 -9.59 7.82 18.45
CA THR A 210 -8.41 7.47 19.26
C THR A 210 -8.78 7.13 20.70
N GLN A 211 -9.91 7.64 21.18
CA GLN A 211 -10.44 7.40 22.53
C GLN A 211 -11.19 6.08 22.67
N VAL A 212 -11.44 5.35 21.58
CA VAL A 212 -12.23 4.11 21.61
C VAL A 212 -11.51 2.91 21.02
N ILE A 213 -10.53 3.10 20.13
CA ILE A 213 -9.82 1.99 19.46
C ILE A 213 -8.50 1.65 20.13
N ASP A 214 -8.13 0.36 20.04
CA ASP A 214 -6.86 -0.17 20.53
C ASP A 214 -5.84 -0.30 19.39
N MET A 215 -6.30 -0.50 18.15
CA MET A 215 -5.45 -0.63 16.95
C MET A 215 -6.01 0.14 15.76
N PHE A 216 -5.14 0.81 15.01
CA PHE A 216 -5.47 1.50 13.76
C PHE A 216 -4.72 0.87 12.58
N VAL A 217 -5.43 0.48 11.52
CA VAL A 217 -4.84 0.06 10.23
C VAL A 217 -5.04 1.17 9.19
N ALA A 218 -3.94 1.78 8.73
CA ALA A 218 -3.99 2.77 7.66
C ALA A 218 -4.05 2.06 6.31
N GLY A 219 -5.14 2.25 5.56
CA GLY A 219 -5.31 1.73 4.20
C GLY A 219 -5.82 2.78 3.22
N HIS A 220 -5.68 4.05 3.60
CA HIS A 220 -6.12 5.19 2.81
C HIS A 220 -5.05 5.60 1.79
N PHE A 221 -5.50 6.40 0.83
CA PHE A 221 -4.62 7.23 0.03
C PHE A 221 -4.67 8.65 0.60
N TYR A 222 -3.52 9.30 0.73
CA TYR A 222 -3.42 10.66 1.22
C TYR A 222 -3.00 11.62 0.11
N GLY A 223 -3.83 12.64 -0.12
CA GLY A 223 -3.54 13.70 -1.08
C GLY A 223 -2.79 14.86 -0.45
N SER A 224 -1.96 15.54 -1.23
CA SER A 224 -1.30 16.78 -0.80
C SER A 224 -2.36 17.81 -0.37
N GLY A 225 -2.17 18.43 0.79
CA GLY A 225 -3.07 19.44 1.34
C GLY A 225 -4.28 18.90 2.11
N ALA A 226 -4.49 17.58 2.15
CA ALA A 226 -5.51 16.98 3.00
C ALA A 226 -5.19 17.13 4.50
N PRO A 227 -6.22 17.12 5.38
CA PRO A 227 -5.99 17.16 6.82
C PRO A 227 -5.19 15.94 7.30
N ILE A 228 -4.31 16.15 8.28
CA ILE A 228 -3.65 15.06 9.01
C ILE A 228 -4.75 14.19 9.64
N ILE A 229 -4.65 12.87 9.45
CA ILE A 229 -5.64 11.92 9.94
C ILE A 229 -5.38 11.64 11.42
N LEU A 230 -4.23 11.10 11.79
CA LEU A 230 -3.88 10.86 13.19
C LEU A 230 -2.86 11.90 13.65
N THR A 231 -3.33 12.89 14.43
CA THR A 231 -2.51 14.03 14.86
C THR A 231 -1.61 13.70 16.06
N ARG A 232 -0.57 14.51 16.27
CA ARG A 232 0.32 14.40 17.45
C ARG A 232 -0.47 14.71 18.73
N GLU A 233 -1.36 15.69 18.64
CA GLU A 233 -2.24 16.15 19.71
C GLU A 233 -3.16 15.03 20.18
N ALA A 234 -3.78 14.31 19.25
CA ALA A 234 -4.64 13.17 19.56
C ALA A 234 -3.88 12.01 20.22
N LEU A 235 -2.64 11.76 19.80
CA LEU A 235 -1.78 10.75 20.41
C LEU A 235 -1.28 11.15 21.81
N ARG A 236 -1.18 12.45 22.10
CA ARG A 236 -0.79 12.98 23.43
C ARG A 236 -1.96 13.06 24.41
N ASP A 237 -3.20 13.04 23.93
CA ASP A 237 -4.39 13.08 24.78
C ASP A 237 -4.37 11.89 25.76
N PRO A 238 -4.48 12.11 27.08
CA PRO A 238 -4.51 11.04 28.07
C PRO A 238 -5.62 10.01 27.87
N ARG A 239 -6.67 10.35 27.10
CA ARG A 239 -7.78 9.47 26.73
C ARG A 239 -7.47 8.60 25.50
N CYS A 240 -6.36 8.84 24.81
CA CYS A 240 -5.95 8.03 23.67
C CYS A 240 -5.71 6.57 24.12
N ARG A 241 -6.44 5.66 23.48
CA ARG A 241 -6.38 4.21 23.76
C ARG A 241 -5.48 3.45 22.80
N ILE A 242 -5.12 4.04 21.66
CA ILE A 242 -4.33 3.39 20.62
C ILE A 242 -3.05 2.79 21.22
N LYS A 243 -2.88 1.48 21.02
CA LYS A 243 -1.68 0.73 21.38
C LYS A 243 -0.82 0.43 20.17
N VAL A 244 -1.45 0.24 19.01
CA VAL A 244 -0.79 -0.14 17.76
C VAL A 244 -1.32 0.65 16.58
N VAL A 245 -0.42 1.10 15.72
CA VAL A 245 -0.71 1.62 14.39
C VAL A 245 0.00 0.75 13.37
N ALA A 246 -0.78 0.15 12.47
CA ALA A 246 -0.31 -0.55 11.30
C ALA A 246 -0.48 0.38 10.09
N ASP A 247 0.55 1.17 9.81
CA ASP A 247 0.54 2.11 8.70
C ASP A 247 0.99 1.43 7.40
N VAL A 248 0.02 0.99 6.59
CA VAL A 248 0.29 0.34 5.30
C VAL A 248 0.60 1.35 4.19
N SER A 249 0.22 2.63 4.34
CA SER A 249 0.57 3.64 3.35
C SER A 249 2.04 4.06 3.48
N CYS A 250 2.57 4.03 4.72
CA CYS A 250 3.96 4.34 5.04
C CYS A 250 4.40 5.74 4.54
N ASP A 251 3.49 6.71 4.65
CA ASP A 251 3.74 8.10 4.29
C ASP A 251 4.50 8.80 5.43
N ILE A 252 5.83 8.92 5.29
CA ILE A 252 6.72 9.57 6.27
C ILE A 252 6.37 11.05 6.41
N ASP A 253 6.25 11.53 7.65
CA ASP A 253 5.79 12.91 7.95
C ASP A 253 4.44 13.26 7.29
N GLY A 254 3.62 12.24 7.02
CA GLY A 254 2.35 12.35 6.32
C GLY A 254 1.13 12.39 7.27
N PRO A 255 0.03 11.70 6.89
CA PRO A 255 -1.26 11.77 7.60
C PRO A 255 -1.27 11.08 8.96
N VAL A 256 -0.26 10.27 9.27
CA VAL A 256 -0.19 9.46 10.50
C VAL A 256 1.04 9.90 11.29
N ALA A 257 0.83 10.70 12.33
CA ALA A 257 1.92 11.40 13.01
C ALA A 257 2.97 10.50 13.71
N CYS A 258 2.66 9.22 13.95
CA CYS A 258 3.59 8.26 14.55
C CYS A 258 4.46 7.51 13.52
N THR A 259 4.24 7.75 12.22
CA THR A 259 5.06 7.20 11.13
C THR A 259 6.32 8.06 10.95
N LEU A 260 7.34 7.77 11.76
CA LEU A 260 8.59 8.54 11.81
C LEU A 260 9.56 8.16 10.69
N ARG A 261 9.52 6.90 10.25
CA ARG A 261 10.40 6.33 9.22
C ARG A 261 9.79 5.03 8.69
N PRO A 262 10.24 4.56 7.52
CA PRO A 262 9.93 3.21 7.10
C PRO A 262 10.67 2.22 8.00
N SER A 263 10.02 1.09 8.24
CA SER A 263 10.56 -0.10 8.90
C SER A 263 10.83 -1.17 7.85
N THR A 264 11.50 -2.25 8.23
CA THR A 264 11.93 -3.30 7.28
C THR A 264 11.27 -4.63 7.61
N ILE A 265 11.21 -5.56 6.65
CA ILE A 265 10.74 -6.94 6.92
C ILE A 265 11.55 -7.61 8.04
N ALA A 266 12.86 -7.33 8.10
CA ALA A 266 13.74 -7.85 9.14
C ALA A 266 13.37 -7.29 10.54
N GLU A 267 13.18 -5.97 10.62
CA GLU A 267 12.85 -5.22 11.83
C GLU A 267 11.57 -4.37 11.60
N PRO A 268 10.38 -5.02 11.65
CA PRO A 268 9.14 -4.40 11.15
C PRO A 268 8.48 -3.44 12.15
N PHE A 269 8.96 -3.39 13.40
CA PHE A 269 8.29 -2.70 14.50
C PHE A 269 9.21 -1.74 15.22
N TYR A 270 8.69 -0.57 15.56
CA TYR A 270 9.31 0.37 16.48
C TYR A 270 8.23 1.00 17.38
N GLY A 271 8.65 1.65 18.46
CA GLY A 271 7.76 2.38 19.36
C GLY A 271 7.78 3.88 19.09
N TYR A 272 6.64 4.53 19.27
CA TYR A 272 6.49 5.98 19.20
C TYR A 272 6.10 6.52 20.58
N HIS A 273 6.91 7.41 21.16
CA HIS A 273 6.60 8.06 22.42
C HIS A 273 5.93 9.42 22.18
N ALA A 274 4.63 9.52 22.51
CA ALA A 274 3.79 10.64 22.10
C ALA A 274 4.21 12.02 22.67
N GLN A 275 4.69 12.06 23.91
CA GLN A 275 5.06 13.31 24.57
C GLN A 275 6.34 13.89 23.98
N SER A 276 7.38 13.06 23.79
CA SER A 276 8.67 13.49 23.25
C SER A 276 8.70 13.53 21.72
N HIS A 277 7.76 12.85 21.05
CA HIS A 277 7.75 12.68 19.60
C HIS A 277 9.06 12.02 19.11
N THR A 278 9.43 10.91 19.76
CA THR A 278 10.66 10.17 19.45
C THR A 278 10.39 8.69 19.28
N GLU A 279 11.27 8.02 18.54
CA GLU A 279 11.33 6.57 18.48
C GLU A 279 11.82 6.00 19.81
N VAL A 280 11.19 4.90 20.24
CA VAL A 280 11.51 4.12 21.45
C VAL A 280 11.27 2.63 21.17
N ASP A 281 11.51 1.74 22.14
CA ASP A 281 11.14 0.33 21.99
C ASP A 281 9.60 0.19 22.00
N PHE A 282 9.03 -0.56 21.04
CA PHE A 282 7.58 -0.78 20.95
C PHE A 282 6.99 -1.51 22.17
N LYS A 283 7.83 -2.19 22.96
CA LYS A 283 7.46 -2.88 24.20
C LYS A 283 7.33 -1.95 25.40
N GLU A 284 7.74 -0.69 25.29
CA GLU A 284 7.52 0.29 26.35
C GLU A 284 6.02 0.50 26.59
N VAL A 285 5.65 0.67 27.87
CA VAL A 285 4.24 0.74 28.31
C VAL A 285 3.51 1.92 27.67
N ASN A 286 4.18 3.06 27.55
CA ASN A 286 3.60 4.31 27.03
C ASN A 286 3.87 4.53 25.54
N ALA A 287 4.58 3.61 24.88
CA ALA A 287 4.82 3.71 23.45
C ALA A 287 3.58 3.28 22.66
N VAL A 288 3.29 3.93 21.55
CA VAL A 288 2.44 3.36 20.49
C VAL A 288 3.34 2.48 19.64
N GLY A 289 3.01 1.19 19.50
CA GLY A 289 3.72 0.33 18.56
C GLY A 289 3.37 0.73 17.13
N VAL A 290 4.37 0.87 16.27
CA VAL A 290 4.17 1.23 14.86
C VAL A 290 4.77 0.16 13.95
N MET A 291 3.99 -0.26 12.96
CA MET A 291 4.43 -1.02 11.80
C MET A 291 4.24 -0.14 10.57
N ALA A 292 5.31 0.11 9.83
CA ALA A 292 5.31 0.95 8.63
C ALA A 292 6.30 0.38 7.61
N VAL A 293 6.05 -0.83 7.12
CA VAL A 293 6.91 -1.51 6.14
C VAL A 293 6.44 -1.09 4.73
N ASP A 294 7.37 -0.62 3.90
CA ASP A 294 7.05 -0.04 2.58
C ASP A 294 6.94 -1.08 1.44
N ASN A 295 7.32 -2.32 1.71
CA ASN A 295 7.35 -3.42 0.74
C ASN A 295 6.63 -4.68 1.24
N LEU A 296 5.59 -4.51 2.05
CA LEU A 296 4.76 -5.58 2.65
C LEU A 296 4.39 -6.75 1.72
N PRO A 297 4.01 -6.55 0.43
CA PRO A 297 3.71 -7.69 -0.45
C PRO A 297 4.87 -8.69 -0.62
N CYS A 298 6.11 -8.26 -0.40
CA CYS A 298 7.30 -9.12 -0.50
C CYS A 298 7.37 -10.17 0.62
N GLU A 299 6.63 -10.01 1.72
CA GLU A 299 6.55 -11.04 2.75
C GLU A 299 5.64 -12.21 2.33
N LEU A 300 4.76 -12.01 1.35
CA LEU A 300 3.89 -13.05 0.79
C LEU A 300 4.09 -13.17 -0.74
N PRO A 301 5.31 -13.46 -1.19
CA PRO A 301 5.69 -13.30 -2.59
C PRO A 301 4.96 -14.27 -3.51
N ARG A 302 4.68 -15.50 -3.06
CA ARG A 302 3.98 -16.52 -3.84
C ARG A 302 2.59 -16.04 -4.25
N ASP A 303 1.76 -15.69 -3.27
CA ASP A 303 0.40 -15.24 -3.53
C ASP A 303 0.39 -13.88 -4.24
N ALA A 304 1.29 -12.97 -3.86
CA ALA A 304 1.41 -11.65 -4.49
C ALA A 304 1.75 -11.76 -5.99
N SER A 305 2.69 -12.63 -6.35
CA SER A 305 3.08 -12.90 -7.74
C SER A 305 1.94 -13.55 -8.53
N HIS A 306 1.27 -14.56 -7.97
CA HIS A 306 0.12 -15.19 -8.64
C HIS A 306 -1.00 -14.19 -8.88
N GLY A 307 -1.42 -13.43 -7.85
CA GLY A 307 -2.51 -12.47 -8.00
C GLY A 307 -2.16 -11.30 -8.93
N PHE A 308 -0.91 -10.85 -8.96
CA PHE A 308 -0.46 -9.87 -9.96
C PHE A 308 -0.53 -10.45 -11.38
N GLY A 309 -0.09 -11.69 -11.56
CA GLY A 309 -0.17 -12.40 -12.85
C GLY A 309 -1.62 -12.58 -13.33
N GLU A 310 -2.53 -12.99 -12.47
CA GLU A 310 -3.97 -13.11 -12.80
C GLU A 310 -4.57 -11.77 -13.21
N GLN A 311 -4.27 -10.69 -12.45
CA GLN A 311 -4.70 -9.34 -12.81
C GLN A 311 -4.12 -8.90 -14.16
N PHE A 312 -2.84 -9.16 -14.40
CA PHE A 312 -2.17 -8.83 -15.66
C PHE A 312 -2.82 -9.55 -16.84
N LEU A 313 -3.02 -10.87 -16.72
CA LEU A 313 -3.64 -11.70 -17.75
C LEU A 313 -5.09 -11.30 -18.03
N ALA A 314 -5.84 -10.91 -17.01
CA ALA A 314 -7.24 -10.51 -17.17
C ALA A 314 -7.40 -9.08 -17.73
N GLN A 315 -6.54 -8.15 -17.31
CA GLN A 315 -6.76 -6.71 -17.53
C GLN A 315 -5.85 -6.09 -18.60
N ILE A 316 -4.65 -6.65 -18.81
CA ILE A 316 -3.60 -6.02 -19.63
C ILE A 316 -3.25 -6.88 -20.84
N ALA A 317 -3.06 -8.19 -20.64
CA ALA A 317 -2.67 -9.10 -21.71
C ALA A 317 -3.59 -9.03 -22.96
N PRO A 318 -4.93 -8.89 -22.84
CA PRO A 318 -5.80 -8.78 -24.02
C PRO A 318 -5.44 -7.61 -24.94
N SER A 319 -4.97 -6.48 -24.39
CA SER A 319 -4.64 -5.28 -25.14
C SER A 319 -3.45 -5.45 -26.09
N PHE A 320 -2.62 -6.48 -25.87
CA PHE A 320 -1.54 -6.84 -26.80
C PHE A 320 -2.05 -7.52 -28.07
N PHE A 321 -3.25 -8.09 -28.05
CA PHE A 321 -3.77 -8.92 -29.12
C PHE A 321 -4.99 -8.32 -29.83
N ASP A 322 -5.64 -7.32 -29.24
CA ASP A 322 -6.83 -6.66 -29.80
C ASP A 322 -6.52 -5.32 -30.50
N GLY A 323 -5.25 -4.96 -30.64
CA GLY A 323 -4.83 -3.67 -31.18
C GLY A 323 -4.98 -2.50 -30.20
N ASP A 324 -4.91 -2.77 -28.90
CA ASP A 324 -5.13 -1.81 -27.81
C ASP A 324 -6.50 -1.11 -27.89
N ALA A 325 -7.56 -1.89 -28.12
CA ALA A 325 -8.90 -1.36 -28.36
C ALA A 325 -9.41 -0.45 -27.22
N GLY A 326 -8.98 -0.73 -25.98
CA GLY A 326 -9.29 0.04 -24.78
C GLY A 326 -8.27 1.14 -24.43
N GLY A 327 -7.24 1.35 -25.24
CA GLY A 327 -6.19 2.36 -25.01
C GLY A 327 -5.33 2.13 -23.75
N ILE A 328 -5.30 0.90 -23.22
CA ILE A 328 -4.59 0.56 -21.97
C ILE A 328 -3.08 0.66 -22.17
N LEU A 329 -2.55 0.10 -23.25
CA LEU A 329 -1.12 0.11 -23.54
C LEU A 329 -0.64 1.52 -23.89
N SER A 330 -1.37 2.23 -24.75
CA SER A 330 -1.07 3.61 -25.15
C SER A 330 -1.06 4.57 -23.97
N ARG A 331 -1.99 4.41 -23.01
CA ARG A 331 -1.97 5.19 -21.76
C ARG A 331 -0.76 4.86 -20.89
N ALA A 332 -0.29 3.62 -20.88
CA ALA A 332 0.79 3.18 -20.01
C ALA A 332 2.20 3.40 -20.58
N GLN A 333 2.30 3.68 -21.89
CA GLN A 333 3.56 3.83 -22.59
C GLN A 333 4.25 5.17 -22.25
N ILE A 334 5.38 5.10 -21.54
CA ILE A 334 6.22 6.26 -21.20
C ILE A 334 7.08 6.68 -22.38
N THR A 335 7.77 5.72 -23.01
CA THR A 335 8.62 5.95 -24.20
C THR A 335 8.20 5.08 -25.37
N ASP A 336 8.34 5.60 -26.58
CA ASP A 336 8.13 4.83 -27.81
C ASP A 336 9.40 4.03 -28.22
N SER A 337 9.29 3.25 -29.30
CA SER A 337 10.40 2.45 -29.85
C SER A 337 11.55 3.28 -30.46
N MET A 338 11.44 4.61 -30.43
CA MET A 338 12.52 5.53 -30.77
C MET A 338 13.14 6.18 -29.53
N GLY A 339 12.72 5.75 -28.32
CA GLY A 339 13.17 6.31 -27.05
C GLY A 339 12.62 7.70 -26.74
N ARG A 340 11.54 8.13 -27.43
CA ARG A 340 10.93 9.45 -27.23
C ARG A 340 9.83 9.34 -26.18
N LEU A 341 9.74 10.33 -25.30
CA LEU A 341 8.60 10.44 -24.38
C LEU A 341 7.29 10.56 -25.17
N THR A 342 6.28 9.78 -24.80
CA THR A 342 4.94 9.89 -25.40
C THR A 342 4.22 11.13 -24.87
N PRO A 343 3.15 11.62 -25.55
CA PRO A 343 2.49 12.89 -25.20
C PRO A 343 2.09 13.02 -23.73
N ARG A 344 1.59 11.94 -23.11
CA ARG A 344 1.17 11.93 -21.69
C ARG A 344 2.34 12.17 -20.74
N PHE A 345 3.55 11.77 -21.10
CA PHE A 345 4.74 11.80 -20.24
C PHE A 345 5.74 12.91 -20.62
N GLN A 346 5.36 13.84 -21.49
CA GLN A 346 6.21 14.98 -21.89
C GLN A 346 6.65 15.86 -20.71
N TYR A 347 5.91 15.87 -19.60
CA TYR A 347 6.32 16.58 -18.37
C TYR A 347 7.62 16.04 -17.73
N LEU A 348 8.08 14.85 -18.14
CA LEU A 348 9.35 14.26 -17.73
C LEU A 348 10.55 14.79 -18.53
N GLN A 349 10.35 15.64 -19.54
CA GLN A 349 11.43 16.11 -20.42
C GLN A 349 12.61 16.74 -19.63
N ASN A 350 12.34 17.65 -18.71
CA ASN A 350 13.39 18.27 -17.89
C ASN A 350 14.11 17.25 -17.00
N TYR A 351 13.34 16.32 -16.44
CA TYR A 351 13.88 15.24 -15.62
C TYR A 351 14.82 14.34 -16.43
N VAL A 352 14.49 14.01 -17.69
CA VAL A 352 15.39 13.29 -18.61
C VAL A 352 16.64 14.12 -18.95
N LEU A 353 16.50 15.43 -19.11
CA LEU A 353 17.63 16.33 -19.43
C LEU A 353 18.58 16.59 -18.25
N GLY A 354 18.27 16.10 -17.05
CA GLY A 354 19.10 16.32 -15.87
C GLY A 354 18.87 17.67 -15.18
N HIS A 355 17.72 18.30 -15.42
CA HIS A 355 17.35 19.61 -14.86
C HIS A 355 16.45 19.52 -13.63
#